data_AF-A0A419DG19-F1
#
_entry.id   AF-A0A419DG19-F1
#
_cell.length_a   1.000
_cell.length_b   1.000
_cell.length_c   1.000
_cell.angle_alpha   90.00
_cell.angle_beta   90.00
_cell.angle_gamma   90.00
#
_symmetry.space_group_name_H-M   'P 1'
#
loop_
_entity.id
_entity.type
_entity.pdbx_description
1 polymer ?
#
loop_
_entity_poly.entity_id
_entity_poly.type
_entity_poly.pdbx_seq_one_letter_code
_entity_poly.pdbx_strand_id
1 'polypeptide(L)'
;MALSRIPNSRIKKGIDPKKKKILFVLGLIFIFIVLYGIYSLKRVVPDEKDKKQVKVETGDRPMAKSLSVTINTGGYPLNIRADHDEKSDKVGEIPDKTKVEVKEEIDGWYKITYNGKDGWISKKYTILDSDSIGQKAESGEQAFQGSGYTFKYPSGWNVQNYSGLDGSVWVALSNNQLPSEAPKGSYFIPLELKVYSSDKKPTGGFRTDPSAKKEAVAVGGISGTRYTYTDSETSTEINTVEFERNGTLYDFYDNGGYWEDLKKALDTFTFQ
;
A
#
# COMPACT_ATOMS: atom_id res chain seq x y z
N MET A 1 -26.92 -47.30 -85.79
CA MET A 1 -26.10 -46.56 -84.83
C MET A 1 -26.11 -47.37 -83.53
N ALA A 2 -25.02 -48.06 -83.22
CA ALA A 2 -24.90 -48.93 -82.04
C ALA A 2 -23.51 -48.80 -81.42
N LEU A 3 -23.44 -49.05 -80.11
CA LEU A 3 -22.28 -49.15 -79.20
C LEU A 3 -21.75 -47.78 -78.70
N SER A 4 -21.43 -47.56 -77.42
CA SER A 4 -21.01 -48.48 -76.37
C SER A 4 -21.41 -47.97 -74.97
N ARG A 5 -21.68 -48.89 -74.03
CA ARG A 5 -21.72 -48.60 -72.58
C ARG A 5 -20.37 -48.95 -71.97
N ILE A 6 -19.74 -48.01 -71.29
CA ILE A 6 -18.60 -48.26 -70.39
C ILE A 6 -19.17 -48.45 -68.98
N PRO A 7 -18.87 -49.55 -68.25
CA PRO A 7 -19.26 -49.69 -66.86
C PRO A 7 -18.22 -49.01 -65.97
N ASN A 8 -18.61 -47.93 -65.29
CA ASN A 8 -17.74 -47.29 -64.31
C ASN A 8 -17.95 -47.95 -62.94
N SER A 9 -17.14 -48.98 -62.64
CA SER A 9 -17.05 -49.54 -61.29
C SER A 9 -15.85 -48.91 -60.57
N ARG A 10 -16.11 -48.16 -59.49
CA ARG A 10 -15.08 -47.78 -58.51
C ARG A 10 -15.65 -47.84 -57.09
N ILE A 11 -15.57 -49.05 -56.55
CA ILE A 11 -15.13 -49.44 -55.20
C ILE A 11 -15.27 -48.33 -54.12
N LYS A 12 -16.33 -48.38 -53.33
CA LYS A 12 -16.35 -47.77 -51.99
C LYS A 12 -15.46 -48.63 -51.08
N LYS A 13 -14.17 -48.29 -50.90
CA LYS A 13 -13.33 -48.91 -49.86
C LYS A 13 -13.87 -48.45 -48.51
N GLY A 14 -14.71 -49.29 -47.89
CA GLY A 14 -15.14 -49.10 -46.50
C GLY A 14 -13.91 -49.09 -45.59
N ILE A 15 -13.88 -48.15 -44.65
CA ILE A 15 -12.81 -48.09 -43.64
C ILE A 15 -12.84 -49.39 -42.85
N ASP A 16 -11.70 -50.10 -42.85
CA ASP A 16 -11.49 -51.36 -42.13
C ASP A 16 -11.99 -51.25 -40.68
N PRO A 17 -12.77 -52.21 -40.16
CA PRO A 17 -13.26 -52.20 -38.78
C PRO A 17 -12.16 -52.03 -37.73
N LYS A 18 -10.93 -52.54 -37.95
CA LYS A 18 -9.78 -52.28 -37.05
C LYS A 18 -9.34 -50.81 -37.09
N LYS A 19 -9.31 -50.20 -38.28
CA LYS A 19 -9.03 -48.76 -38.43
C LYS A 19 -10.12 -47.89 -37.84
N LYS A 20 -11.40 -48.27 -37.94
CA LYS A 20 -12.51 -47.59 -37.26
C LYS A 20 -12.37 -47.63 -35.74
N LYS A 21 -11.96 -48.77 -35.16
CA LYS A 21 -11.68 -48.88 -33.72
C LYS A 21 -10.51 -47.98 -33.29
N ILE A 22 -9.43 -47.95 -34.07
CA ILE A 22 -8.28 -47.06 -33.77
C ILE A 22 -8.70 -45.58 -33.86
N LEU A 23 -9.45 -45.20 -34.89
CA LEU A 23 -9.94 -43.83 -35.05
C LEU A 23 -10.90 -43.42 -33.92
N PHE A 24 -11.72 -44.37 -33.45
CA PHE A 24 -12.60 -44.18 -32.29
C PHE A 24 -11.81 -43.99 -30.99
N VAL A 25 -10.77 -44.80 -30.75
CA VAL A 25 -9.90 -44.66 -29.56
C VAL A 25 -9.11 -43.36 -29.60
N LEU A 26 -8.58 -42.96 -30.75
CA LEU A 26 -7.91 -41.66 -30.91
C LEU A 26 -8.87 -40.48 -30.70
N GLY A 27 -10.11 -40.60 -31.17
CA GLY A 27 -11.17 -39.62 -30.88
C GLY A 27 -11.46 -39.50 -29.39
N LEU A 28 -11.54 -40.62 -28.67
CA LEU A 28 -11.73 -40.62 -27.21
C LEU A 28 -10.54 -39.99 -26.49
N ILE A 29 -9.29 -40.30 -26.87
CA ILE A 29 -8.09 -39.70 -26.28
C ILE A 29 -8.08 -38.18 -26.51
N PHE A 30 -8.43 -37.72 -27.71
CA PHE A 30 -8.50 -36.30 -28.01
C PHE A 30 -9.58 -35.59 -27.17
N ILE A 31 -10.75 -36.21 -27.00
CA ILE A 31 -11.81 -35.71 -26.10
C ILE A 31 -11.30 -35.61 -24.66
N PHE A 32 -10.56 -36.61 -24.17
CA PHE A 32 -9.97 -36.57 -22.83
C PHE A 32 -8.92 -35.47 -22.68
N ILE A 33 -8.07 -35.21 -23.69
CA ILE A 33 -7.08 -34.12 -23.66
C ILE A 33 -7.77 -32.75 -23.67
N VAL A 34 -8.82 -32.58 -24.47
CA VAL A 34 -9.60 -31.33 -24.51
C VAL A 34 -10.35 -31.11 -23.19
N LEU A 35 -11.00 -32.15 -22.66
CA LEU A 35 -11.68 -32.10 -21.36
C LEU A 35 -10.69 -31.84 -20.22
N TYR A 36 -9.51 -32.47 -20.23
CA TYR A 36 -8.47 -32.23 -19.24
C TYR A 36 -7.84 -30.83 -19.38
N GLY A 37 -7.65 -30.34 -20.61
CA GLY A 37 -7.20 -28.98 -20.88
C GLY A 37 -8.19 -27.95 -20.35
N ILE A 38 -9.50 -28.10 -20.62
CA ILE A 38 -10.57 -27.27 -20.07
C ILE A 38 -10.64 -27.38 -18.54
N TYR A 39 -10.50 -28.59 -18.00
CA TYR A 39 -10.43 -28.84 -16.55
C TYR A 39 -9.23 -28.14 -15.90
N SER A 40 -8.07 -28.14 -16.56
CA SER A 40 -6.87 -27.43 -16.09
C SER A 40 -7.02 -25.92 -16.19
N LEU A 41 -7.65 -25.38 -17.24
CA LEU A 41 -7.97 -23.95 -17.35
C LEU A 41 -8.93 -23.51 -16.24
N LYS A 42 -9.92 -24.33 -15.89
CA LYS A 42 -10.82 -24.07 -14.75
C LYS A 42 -10.13 -24.09 -13.38
N ARG A 43 -8.93 -24.67 -13.25
CA ARG A 43 -8.13 -24.61 -12.01
C ARG A 43 -7.14 -23.45 -11.99
N VAL A 44 -6.82 -22.85 -13.14
CA VAL A 44 -5.86 -21.73 -13.26
C VAL A 44 -6.58 -20.36 -13.24
N VAL A 45 -7.88 -20.31 -13.52
CA VAL A 45 -8.70 -19.12 -13.26
C VAL A 45 -9.23 -19.24 -11.83
N PRO A 46 -8.77 -18.40 -10.87
CA PRO A 46 -9.35 -18.37 -9.54
C PRO A 46 -10.83 -18.03 -9.66
N ASP A 47 -11.69 -18.73 -8.92
CA ASP A 47 -13.11 -18.41 -8.83
C ASP A 47 -13.25 -16.94 -8.39
N GLU A 48 -13.81 -16.11 -9.26
CA GLU A 48 -13.97 -14.67 -9.06
C GLU A 48 -14.97 -14.36 -7.93
N LYS A 49 -15.66 -15.37 -7.39
CA LYS A 49 -16.75 -15.21 -6.43
C LYS A 49 -16.36 -15.26 -4.95
N ASP A 50 -15.09 -15.50 -4.61
CA ASP A 50 -14.60 -15.43 -3.22
C ASP A 50 -13.50 -14.36 -3.01
N LYS A 51 -13.37 -13.39 -3.93
CA LYS A 51 -12.79 -12.09 -3.55
C LYS A 51 -13.87 -11.28 -2.87
N LYS A 52 -14.04 -11.47 -1.55
CA LYS A 52 -14.51 -10.34 -0.73
C LYS A 52 -13.59 -9.17 -1.07
N GLN A 53 -14.15 -8.14 -1.69
CA GLN A 53 -13.50 -6.84 -1.74
C GLN A 53 -13.33 -6.41 -0.29
N VAL A 54 -12.16 -6.71 0.29
CA VAL A 54 -11.72 -6.01 1.48
C VAL A 54 -11.42 -4.60 0.97
N LYS A 55 -12.40 -3.71 1.11
CA LYS A 55 -12.11 -2.29 1.18
C LYS A 55 -11.24 -2.16 2.43
N VAL A 56 -9.92 -2.21 2.25
CA VAL A 56 -9.00 -1.87 3.32
C VAL A 56 -9.18 -0.36 3.50
N GLU A 57 -10.11 0.02 4.38
CA GLU A 57 -10.04 1.31 5.04
C GLU A 57 -8.80 1.24 5.94
N THR A 58 -7.62 1.43 5.36
CA THR A 58 -6.40 1.71 6.11
C THR A 58 -6.46 3.14 6.61
N GLY A 59 -7.37 3.39 7.54
CA GLY A 59 -7.01 4.20 8.68
C GLY A 59 -6.00 3.37 9.49
N ASP A 60 -4.95 4.04 9.96
CA ASP A 60 -3.89 3.47 10.81
C ASP A 60 -2.91 2.51 10.12
N ARG A 61 -1.80 3.05 9.64
CA ARG A 61 -0.50 2.36 9.74
C ARG A 61 0.56 3.37 10.14
N PRO A 62 1.20 3.27 11.32
CA PRO A 62 2.48 3.90 11.57
C PRO A 62 3.55 2.83 11.69
N MET A 63 4.64 2.86 10.93
CA MET A 63 5.86 2.11 11.33
C MET A 63 7.14 2.62 10.67
N ALA A 64 7.71 3.64 11.32
CA ALA A 64 9.11 3.72 11.72
C ALA A 64 9.36 5.10 12.35
N LYS A 65 8.81 5.28 13.55
CA LYS A 65 9.35 6.09 14.65
C LYS A 65 9.16 5.18 15.86
N SER A 66 10.16 5.09 16.73
CA SER A 66 10.01 4.46 18.05
C SER A 66 8.84 5.13 18.76
N LEU A 67 7.68 4.51 18.69
CA LEU A 67 6.44 4.99 19.28
C LEU A 67 6.49 4.55 20.73
N SER A 68 6.71 5.48 21.65
CA SER A 68 6.65 5.18 23.07
C SER A 68 5.25 5.48 23.61
N VAL A 69 4.69 4.51 24.32
CA VAL A 69 3.41 4.65 25.01
C VAL A 69 3.60 4.38 26.50
N THR A 70 2.81 5.07 27.31
CA THR A 70 2.74 4.85 28.75
C THR A 70 1.47 4.07 29.09
N ILE A 71 1.57 3.01 29.89
CA ILE A 71 0.40 2.25 30.36
C ILE A 71 -0.48 3.16 31.23
N ASN A 72 -1.78 3.15 30.96
CA ASN A 72 -2.78 3.95 31.67
C ASN A 72 -4.04 3.12 31.94
N THR A 73 -4.00 2.36 33.03
CA THR A 73 -5.06 1.45 33.47
C THR A 73 -5.69 1.86 34.80
N GLY A 74 -5.24 2.98 35.39
CA GLY A 74 -5.74 3.46 36.68
C GLY A 74 -5.28 2.61 37.86
N GLY A 75 -4.04 2.13 37.83
CA GLY A 75 -3.41 1.38 38.93
C GLY A 75 -3.36 -0.14 38.79
N TYR A 76 -3.86 -0.72 37.69
CA TYR A 76 -3.88 -2.18 37.48
C TYR A 76 -2.83 -2.62 36.43
N PRO A 77 -2.21 -3.80 36.53
CA PRO A 77 -1.35 -4.27 35.47
C PRO A 77 -2.13 -4.54 34.17
N LEU A 78 -1.55 -4.23 33.02
CA LEU A 78 -2.07 -4.56 31.70
C LEU A 78 -1.53 -5.93 31.26
N ASN A 79 -2.38 -6.77 30.69
CA ASN A 79 -1.96 -8.08 30.17
C ASN A 79 -1.19 -7.93 28.85
N ILE A 80 -0.10 -8.67 28.72
CA ILE A 80 0.58 -8.94 27.46
C ILE A 80 0.04 -10.25 26.92
N ARG A 81 -0.44 -10.24 25.68
CA ARG A 81 -1.08 -11.38 25.03
C ARG A 81 -0.26 -11.95 23.88
N ALA A 82 -0.48 -13.22 23.57
CA ALA A 82 0.22 -13.93 22.50
C ALA A 82 -0.13 -13.37 21.11
N ASP A 83 -1.35 -12.85 20.93
CA ASP A 83 -1.82 -12.27 19.68
C ASP A 83 -2.69 -11.01 19.90
N HIS A 84 -3.00 -10.28 18.83
CA HIS A 84 -3.80 -9.04 18.82
C HIS A 84 -5.32 -9.29 19.01
N ASP A 85 -5.67 -10.13 19.98
CA ASP A 85 -7.05 -10.49 20.32
C ASP A 85 -7.25 -10.68 21.84
N GLU A 86 -8.43 -10.31 22.34
CA GLU A 86 -8.78 -10.36 23.76
C GLU A 86 -8.87 -11.79 24.32
N LYS A 87 -9.06 -12.80 23.46
CA LYS A 87 -9.19 -14.21 23.85
C LYS A 87 -7.88 -14.98 23.73
N SER A 88 -6.84 -14.38 23.15
CA SER A 88 -5.52 -15.00 23.04
C SER A 88 -4.84 -15.15 24.41
N ASP A 89 -3.93 -16.12 24.50
CA ASP A 89 -3.27 -16.48 25.76
C ASP A 89 -2.49 -15.31 26.35
N LYS A 90 -2.53 -15.21 27.68
CA LYS A 90 -1.73 -14.24 28.43
C LYS A 90 -0.30 -14.75 28.58
N VAL A 91 0.66 -14.00 28.06
CA VAL A 91 2.10 -14.32 28.08
C VAL A 91 2.88 -13.48 29.09
N GLY A 92 2.28 -12.40 29.60
CA GLY A 92 2.88 -11.54 30.62
C GLY A 92 1.93 -10.46 31.15
N GLU A 93 2.48 -9.58 31.96
CA GLU A 93 1.84 -8.37 32.48
C GLU A 93 2.82 -7.22 32.50
N ILE A 94 2.29 -6.00 32.41
CA ILE A 94 3.04 -4.77 32.53
C ILE A 94 2.37 -3.82 33.54
N PRO A 95 3.10 -3.28 34.54
CA PRO A 95 2.51 -2.37 35.53
C PRO A 95 1.97 -1.07 34.90
N ASP A 96 0.94 -0.49 35.53
CA ASP A 96 0.47 0.86 35.20
C ASP A 96 1.63 1.88 35.24
N LYS A 97 1.55 2.92 34.40
CA LYS A 97 2.58 3.96 34.24
C LYS A 97 3.94 3.48 33.72
N THR A 98 4.06 2.21 33.33
CA THR A 98 5.27 1.75 32.64
C THR A 98 5.30 2.31 31.22
N LYS A 99 6.45 2.82 30.80
CA LYS A 99 6.68 3.27 29.42
C LYS A 99 7.26 2.12 28.59
N VAL A 100 6.72 1.91 27.39
CA VAL A 100 7.17 0.88 26.45
C VAL A 100 7.28 1.40 25.04
N GLU A 101 8.24 0.84 24.32
CA GLU A 101 8.38 1.03 22.89
C GLU A 101 7.45 0.08 22.13
N VAL A 102 6.65 0.65 21.23
CA VAL A 102 5.78 -0.04 20.29
C VAL A 102 6.59 -0.37 19.05
N LYS A 103 6.59 -1.67 18.73
CA LYS A 103 7.23 -2.22 17.53
C LYS A 103 6.29 -2.24 16.34
N GLU A 104 5.00 -2.43 16.59
CA GLU A 104 3.98 -2.66 15.56
C GLU A 104 2.59 -2.33 16.12
N GLU A 105 1.68 -1.86 15.27
CA GLU A 105 0.27 -1.63 15.60
C GLU A 105 -0.64 -2.38 14.62
N ILE A 106 -1.58 -3.19 15.14
CA ILE A 106 -2.61 -3.89 14.36
C ILE A 106 -3.93 -3.85 15.14
N ASP A 107 -5.01 -3.42 14.48
CA ASP A 107 -6.39 -3.50 15.00
C ASP A 107 -6.58 -3.01 16.45
N GLY A 108 -5.93 -1.90 16.82
CA GLY A 108 -5.99 -1.34 18.17
C GLY A 108 -5.13 -2.07 19.22
N TRP A 109 -4.15 -2.86 18.77
CA TRP A 109 -3.14 -3.51 19.60
C TRP A 109 -1.74 -3.06 19.25
N TYR A 110 -0.90 -2.94 20.27
CA TYR A 110 0.52 -2.67 20.14
C TYR A 110 1.34 -3.91 20.42
N LYS A 111 2.24 -4.25 19.50
CA LYS A 111 3.30 -5.23 19.75
C LYS A 111 4.45 -4.56 20.47
N ILE A 112 4.90 -5.19 21.53
CA ILE A 112 5.94 -4.68 22.42
C ILE A 112 6.89 -5.81 22.82
N THR A 113 8.06 -5.42 23.31
CA THR A 113 8.94 -6.33 24.06
C THR A 113 9.10 -5.80 25.47
N TYR A 114 8.76 -6.60 26.46
CA TYR A 114 8.86 -6.22 27.87
C TYR A 114 9.47 -7.37 28.67
N ASN A 115 10.53 -7.08 29.43
CA ASN A 115 11.29 -8.07 30.21
C ASN A 115 11.69 -9.32 29.41
N GLY A 116 12.11 -9.13 28.15
CA GLY A 116 12.55 -10.21 27.27
C GLY A 116 11.42 -11.07 26.69
N LYS A 117 10.15 -10.65 26.84
CA LYS A 117 9.00 -11.31 26.24
C LYS A 117 8.38 -10.42 25.16
N ASP A 118 8.10 -11.01 24.01
CA ASP A 118 7.33 -10.39 22.95
C ASP A 118 5.83 -10.68 23.12
N GLY A 119 4.99 -9.71 22.81
CA GLY A 119 3.54 -9.90 22.78
C GLY A 119 2.78 -8.61 22.50
N TRP A 120 1.46 -8.68 22.63
CA TRP A 120 0.52 -7.63 22.26
C TRP A 120 -0.18 -7.03 23.49
N ILE A 121 -0.32 -5.71 23.51
CA ILE A 121 -1.08 -4.96 24.52
C ILE A 121 -2.16 -4.13 23.82
N SER A 122 -3.32 -3.94 24.47
CA SER A 122 -4.39 -3.16 23.85
C SER A 122 -4.10 -1.65 23.96
N LYS A 123 -4.15 -0.94 22.82
CA LYS A 123 -3.94 0.52 22.69
C LYS A 123 -4.85 1.32 23.62
N LYS A 124 -6.07 0.81 23.87
CA LYS A 124 -7.07 1.41 24.77
C LYS A 124 -6.53 1.72 26.17
N TYR A 125 -5.54 0.97 26.63
CA TYR A 125 -4.96 1.09 27.98
C TYR A 125 -3.62 1.79 27.98
N THR A 126 -3.37 2.63 26.98
CA THR A 126 -2.12 3.35 26.83
C THR A 126 -2.40 4.81 26.50
N ILE A 127 -1.45 5.67 26.82
CA ILE A 127 -1.40 7.07 26.39
C ILE A 127 -0.13 7.26 25.57
N LEU A 128 -0.21 8.04 24.51
CA LEU A 128 0.98 8.38 23.72
C LEU A 128 1.80 9.38 24.51
N ASP A 129 3.13 9.26 24.51
CA ASP A 129 3.96 10.22 25.26
C ASP A 129 3.86 11.66 24.69
N SER A 130 3.33 11.83 23.48
CA SER A 130 2.90 13.14 22.93
C SER A 130 1.73 13.77 23.69
N ASP A 131 0.95 12.98 24.43
CA ASP A 131 -0.23 13.45 25.19
C ASP A 131 0.16 14.10 26.53
N SER A 132 1.46 14.23 26.83
CA SER A 132 1.97 14.96 27.99
C SER A 132 2.28 16.45 27.75
N ILE A 133 1.93 16.99 26.57
CA ILE A 133 1.73 18.43 26.40
C ILE A 133 0.26 18.65 26.06
N GLY A 134 -0.49 19.12 27.05
CA GLY A 134 -1.83 19.63 26.82
C GLY A 134 -1.78 20.80 25.85
N GLN A 135 -2.20 20.56 24.61
CA GLN A 135 -2.92 21.54 23.82
C GLN A 135 -4.10 20.88 23.14
N LYS A 136 -5.27 21.38 23.51
CA LYS A 136 -6.57 21.19 22.86
C LYS A 136 -6.38 21.28 21.34
N ALA A 137 -6.78 20.24 20.60
CA ALA A 137 -6.86 20.27 19.15
C ALA A 137 -7.75 21.43 18.72
N GLU A 138 -7.14 22.51 18.25
CA GLU A 138 -7.84 23.58 17.53
C GLU A 138 -8.11 23.09 16.11
N SER A 139 -9.39 23.04 15.75
CA SER A 139 -9.84 22.76 14.39
C SER A 139 -9.40 23.91 13.47
N GLY A 140 -8.28 23.73 12.78
CA GLY A 140 -7.74 24.68 11.82
C GLY A 140 -6.69 24.02 10.91
N GLU A 141 -6.30 24.71 9.84
CA GLU A 141 -5.22 24.30 8.94
C GLU A 141 -4.05 25.29 9.12
N GLN A 142 -2.81 24.79 9.11
CA GLN A 142 -1.60 25.61 9.14
C GLN A 142 -1.01 25.74 7.73
N ALA A 143 -0.36 26.86 7.41
CA ALA A 143 0.26 27.08 6.10
C ALA A 143 1.77 26.86 6.16
N PHE A 144 2.32 26.13 5.19
CA PHE A 144 3.74 26.02 4.93
C PHE A 144 4.11 26.87 3.71
N GLN A 145 5.17 27.67 3.83
CA GLN A 145 5.72 28.48 2.74
C GLN A 145 7.09 27.94 2.35
N GLY A 146 7.18 27.40 1.14
CA GLY A 146 8.44 27.00 0.51
C GLY A 146 8.97 28.09 -0.41
N SER A 147 10.09 27.80 -1.09
CA SER A 147 10.62 28.71 -2.10
C SER A 147 9.72 28.70 -3.35
N GLY A 148 8.84 29.71 -3.47
CA GLY A 148 7.96 29.89 -4.63
C GLY A 148 6.64 29.12 -4.58
N TYR A 149 6.28 28.51 -3.44
CA TYR A 149 5.02 27.80 -3.28
C TYR A 149 4.50 27.85 -1.84
N THR A 150 3.21 27.60 -1.66
CA THR A 150 2.55 27.54 -0.36
C THR A 150 1.48 26.47 -0.41
N PHE A 151 1.31 25.73 0.68
CA PHE A 151 0.20 24.80 0.86
C PHE A 151 -0.21 24.76 2.32
N LYS A 152 -1.41 24.25 2.61
CA LYS A 152 -1.87 24.04 3.98
C LYS A 152 -1.78 22.57 4.40
N TYR A 153 -1.66 22.35 5.69
CA TYR A 153 -1.56 21.02 6.30
C TYR A 153 -2.32 20.97 7.63
N PRO A 154 -2.60 19.77 8.17
CA PRO A 154 -3.39 19.62 9.38
C PRO A 154 -2.77 20.35 10.59
N SER A 155 -3.59 21.05 11.37
CA SER A 155 -3.14 21.67 12.63
C SER A 155 -2.59 20.64 13.61
N GLY A 156 -1.56 21.03 14.35
CA GLY A 156 -0.87 20.18 15.33
C GLY A 156 0.17 19.25 14.72
N TRP A 157 0.36 19.29 13.40
CA TRP A 157 1.47 18.61 12.76
C TRP A 157 2.73 19.47 12.81
N ASN A 158 3.85 18.81 13.06
CA ASN A 158 5.18 19.36 12.93
C ASN A 158 5.60 19.34 11.46
N VAL A 159 6.39 20.33 11.06
CA VAL A 159 7.00 20.41 9.73
C VAL A 159 8.51 20.59 9.88
N GLN A 160 9.28 19.86 9.08
CA GLN A 160 10.74 19.98 9.05
C GLN A 160 11.24 19.92 7.61
N ASN A 161 12.24 20.73 7.30
CA ASN A 161 12.92 20.73 6.02
C ASN A 161 14.28 20.04 6.14
N TYR A 162 14.60 19.20 5.17
CA TYR A 162 15.85 18.47 5.05
C TYR A 162 16.47 18.68 3.67
N SER A 163 17.79 18.60 3.61
CA SER A 163 18.51 18.48 2.34
C SER A 163 18.65 17.01 1.98
N GLY A 164 18.03 16.58 0.88
CA GLY A 164 18.15 15.22 0.35
C GLY A 164 19.55 14.96 -0.21
N LEU A 165 20.02 13.72 -0.10
CA LEU A 165 21.32 13.30 -0.65
C LEU A 165 21.35 13.31 -2.19
N ASP A 166 20.18 13.33 -2.81
CA ASP A 166 19.93 13.44 -4.25
C ASP A 166 19.86 14.90 -4.74
N GLY A 167 20.07 15.87 -3.84
CA GLY A 167 19.97 17.30 -4.15
C GLY A 167 18.54 17.83 -4.12
N SER A 168 17.57 17.03 -3.67
CA SER A 168 16.21 17.50 -3.41
C SER A 168 16.11 18.32 -2.13
N VAL A 169 15.12 19.21 -2.08
CA VAL A 169 14.58 19.73 -0.82
C VAL A 169 13.47 18.77 -0.39
N TRP A 170 13.52 18.33 0.86
CA TRP A 170 12.56 17.38 1.42
C TRP A 170 11.84 18.01 2.61
N VAL A 171 10.52 18.19 2.47
CA VAL A 171 9.65 18.73 3.52
C VAL A 171 8.83 17.59 4.11
N ALA A 172 9.10 17.26 5.37
CA ALA A 172 8.39 16.24 6.12
C ALA A 172 7.31 16.87 7.00
N LEU A 173 6.12 16.27 7.04
CA LEU A 173 5.05 16.67 7.94
C LEU A 173 4.56 15.46 8.77
N SER A 174 4.42 15.66 10.08
CA SER A 174 3.99 14.60 10.99
C SER A 174 3.35 15.14 12.25
N ASN A 175 2.33 14.46 12.77
CA ASN A 175 1.82 14.70 14.12
C ASN A 175 2.83 14.33 15.24
N ASN A 176 3.93 13.66 14.89
CA ASN A 176 5.03 13.36 15.80
C ASN A 176 6.15 14.40 15.68
N GLN A 177 6.96 14.53 16.74
CA GLN A 177 8.18 15.35 16.69
C GLN A 177 9.06 14.90 15.50
N LEU A 178 9.59 15.83 14.71
CA LEU A 178 10.52 15.51 13.63
C LEU A 178 11.97 15.64 14.14
N PRO A 179 12.90 14.76 13.73
CA PRO A 179 14.31 14.86 14.11
C PRO A 179 14.94 16.11 13.48
N SER A 180 15.95 16.68 14.15
CA SER A 180 16.67 17.86 13.66
C SER A 180 17.51 17.58 12.41
N GLU A 181 17.91 16.32 12.21
CA GLU A 181 18.68 15.86 11.06
C GLU A 181 17.88 14.84 10.25
N ALA A 182 18.18 14.75 8.96
CA ALA A 182 17.56 13.77 8.09
C ALA A 182 17.89 12.35 8.59
N PRO A 183 16.90 11.53 8.95
CA PRO A 183 17.16 10.19 9.48
C PRO A 183 17.79 9.30 8.39
N LYS A 184 18.70 8.41 8.82
CA LYS A 184 19.24 7.35 7.96
C LYS A 184 18.29 6.15 8.03
N GLY A 185 17.72 5.77 6.89
CA GLY A 185 16.78 4.66 6.79
C GLY A 185 15.32 5.10 6.75
N SER A 186 14.41 4.13 6.71
CA SER A 186 12.97 4.38 6.58
C SER A 186 12.41 4.96 7.87
N TYR A 187 11.88 6.18 7.82
CA TYR A 187 11.05 6.77 8.86
C TYR A 187 9.65 6.91 8.29
N PHE A 188 8.62 6.55 9.07
CA PHE A 188 7.25 6.66 8.60
C PHE A 188 6.74 8.08 8.83
N ILE A 189 6.87 8.90 7.80
CA ILE A 189 6.44 10.29 7.78
C ILE A 189 5.12 10.35 7.01
N PRO A 190 4.00 10.73 7.64
CA PRO A 190 2.69 10.70 7.00
C PRO A 190 2.56 11.49 5.70
N LEU A 191 3.18 12.66 5.60
CA LEU A 191 3.17 13.45 4.36
C LEU A 191 4.58 13.95 4.06
N GLU A 192 4.99 13.84 2.80
CA GLU A 192 6.26 14.44 2.38
C GLU A 192 6.14 15.13 1.04
N LEU A 193 6.79 16.28 0.90
CA LEU A 193 7.01 16.94 -0.38
C LEU A 193 8.50 16.88 -0.71
N LYS A 194 8.84 16.25 -1.84
CA LYS A 194 10.18 16.31 -2.43
C LYS A 194 10.18 17.27 -3.61
N VAL A 195 11.13 18.19 -3.61
CA VAL A 195 11.31 19.20 -4.65
C VAL A 195 12.67 19.03 -5.28
N TYR A 196 12.70 18.73 -6.57
CA TYR A 196 13.93 18.46 -7.32
C TYR A 196 14.23 19.60 -8.29
N SER A 197 15.51 19.97 -8.36
CA SER A 197 16.00 20.84 -9.43
C SER A 197 15.93 20.15 -10.79
N SER A 198 15.98 20.94 -11.86
CA SER A 198 15.80 20.45 -13.22
C SER A 198 16.83 19.39 -13.64
N ASP A 199 18.03 19.44 -13.08
CA ASP A 199 19.15 18.54 -13.34
C ASP A 199 19.22 17.32 -12.40
N LYS A 200 18.34 17.27 -11.37
CA LYS A 200 18.32 16.22 -10.34
C LYS A 200 17.01 15.45 -10.28
N LYS A 201 16.25 15.43 -11.37
CA LYS A 201 14.98 14.71 -11.44
C LYS A 201 15.21 13.19 -11.37
N PRO A 202 14.48 12.46 -10.52
CA PRO A 202 14.56 11.01 -10.46
C PRO A 202 13.89 10.35 -11.69
N THR A 203 14.38 9.16 -12.08
CA THR A 203 13.90 8.43 -13.28
C THR A 203 13.36 7.02 -12.97
N GLY A 204 13.05 6.71 -11.71
CA GLY A 204 12.63 5.37 -11.27
C GLY A 204 11.54 5.39 -10.20
N GLY A 205 11.41 4.28 -9.48
CA GLY A 205 10.39 4.09 -8.44
C GLY A 205 8.98 3.99 -9.04
N PHE A 206 8.01 4.65 -8.41
CA PHE A 206 6.59 4.67 -8.83
C PHE A 206 6.39 5.09 -10.29
N ARG A 207 7.30 5.88 -10.88
CA ARG A 207 7.23 6.34 -12.27
C ARG A 207 7.28 5.19 -13.28
N THR A 208 8.13 4.22 -12.96
CA THR A 208 8.45 3.05 -13.78
C THR A 208 7.79 1.78 -13.27
N ASP A 209 7.09 1.85 -12.13
CA ASP A 209 6.38 0.71 -11.55
C ASP A 209 5.19 0.34 -12.45
N PRO A 210 5.17 -0.87 -13.04
CA PRO A 210 4.08 -1.31 -13.90
C PRO A 210 2.77 -1.56 -13.14
N SER A 211 2.82 -1.71 -11.81
CA SER A 211 1.65 -1.87 -10.95
C SER A 211 0.99 -0.54 -10.57
N ALA A 212 1.70 0.57 -10.74
CA ALA A 212 1.20 1.89 -10.38
C ALA A 212 0.07 2.31 -11.33
N LYS A 213 -1.11 2.56 -10.74
CA LYS A 213 -2.24 3.18 -11.43
C LYS A 213 -1.96 4.67 -11.59
N LYS A 214 -2.28 5.22 -12.76
CA LYS A 214 -2.03 6.63 -13.09
C LYS A 214 -3.35 7.36 -13.33
N GLU A 215 -3.49 8.52 -12.72
CA GLU A 215 -4.65 9.40 -12.86
C GLU A 215 -4.18 10.84 -13.11
N ALA A 216 -4.79 11.52 -14.08
CA ALA A 216 -4.49 12.92 -14.32
C ALA A 216 -5.08 13.80 -13.20
N VAL A 217 -4.29 14.73 -12.68
CA VAL A 217 -4.71 15.66 -11.63
C VAL A 217 -4.25 17.09 -11.96
N ALA A 218 -4.79 18.07 -11.25
CA ALA A 218 -4.33 19.45 -11.35
C ALA A 218 -3.99 19.99 -9.95
N VAL A 219 -2.83 20.63 -9.81
CA VAL A 219 -2.33 21.17 -8.54
C VAL A 219 -1.95 22.62 -8.76
N GLY A 220 -2.61 23.55 -8.06
CA GLY A 220 -2.35 24.99 -8.24
C GLY A 220 -2.47 25.46 -9.70
N GLY A 221 -3.36 24.86 -10.50
CA GLY A 221 -3.54 25.15 -11.92
C GLY A 221 -2.54 24.49 -12.88
N ILE A 222 -1.60 23.68 -12.38
CA ILE A 222 -0.63 22.93 -13.18
C ILE A 222 -1.09 21.48 -13.34
N SER A 223 -0.95 20.94 -14.55
CA SER A 223 -1.22 19.52 -14.80
C SER A 223 -0.21 18.63 -14.10
N GLY A 224 -0.68 17.58 -13.45
CA GLY A 224 0.11 16.58 -12.77
C GLY A 224 -0.44 15.18 -12.98
N THR A 225 0.25 14.21 -12.41
CA THR A 225 -0.14 12.80 -12.40
C THR A 225 -0.15 12.28 -10.97
N ARG A 226 -1.27 11.70 -10.56
CA ARG A 226 -1.34 10.87 -9.36
C ARG A 226 -0.96 9.44 -9.73
N TYR A 227 -0.09 8.87 -8.92
CA TYR A 227 0.29 7.48 -8.94
C TYR A 227 -0.26 6.82 -7.67
N THR A 228 -0.90 5.67 -7.83
CA THR A 228 -1.35 4.83 -6.72
C THR A 228 -0.78 3.43 -6.91
N TYR A 229 -0.01 2.97 -5.93
CA TYR A 229 0.66 1.67 -5.95
C TYR A 229 0.66 1.06 -4.56
N THR A 230 0.88 -0.25 -4.47
CA THR A 230 1.02 -0.93 -3.20
C THR A 230 2.49 -1.21 -2.94
N ASP A 231 3.03 -0.67 -1.86
CA ASP A 231 4.39 -0.95 -1.42
C ASP A 231 4.54 -2.46 -1.16
N SER A 232 5.53 -3.08 -1.80
CA SER A 232 5.68 -4.54 -1.78
C SER A 232 6.15 -5.08 -0.43
N GLU A 233 6.80 -4.26 0.38
CA GLU A 233 7.34 -4.67 1.68
C GLU A 233 6.25 -4.59 2.76
N THR A 234 5.49 -3.51 2.76
CA THR A 234 4.49 -3.19 3.78
C THR A 234 3.06 -3.52 3.36
N SER A 235 2.83 -3.87 2.09
CA SER A 235 1.50 -4.05 1.51
C SER A 235 0.60 -2.82 1.71
N THR A 236 1.18 -1.62 1.71
CA THR A 236 0.47 -0.35 1.96
C THR A 236 0.19 0.36 0.66
N GLU A 237 -1.05 0.82 0.45
CA GLU A 237 -1.36 1.67 -0.69
C GLU A 237 -0.76 3.06 -0.47
N ILE A 238 0.14 3.48 -1.37
CA ILE A 238 0.78 4.79 -1.36
C ILE A 238 0.25 5.60 -2.53
N ASN A 239 -0.02 6.87 -2.26
CA ASN A 239 -0.38 7.87 -3.25
C ASN A 239 0.75 8.88 -3.39
N THR A 240 1.15 9.13 -4.64
CA THR A 240 2.12 10.17 -4.98
C THR A 240 1.53 11.05 -6.06
N VAL A 241 1.58 12.36 -5.87
CA VAL A 241 1.20 13.34 -6.89
C VAL A 241 2.46 14.04 -7.39
N GLU A 242 2.75 13.82 -8.67
CA GLU A 242 3.87 14.42 -9.39
C GLU A 242 3.37 15.55 -10.28
N PHE A 243 4.00 16.72 -10.21
CA PHE A 243 3.75 17.83 -11.11
C PHE A 243 5.02 18.65 -11.31
N GLU A 244 5.13 19.32 -12.47
CA GLU A 244 6.32 20.07 -12.84
C GLU A 244 5.96 21.51 -13.22
N ARG A 245 6.74 22.47 -12.72
CA ARG A 245 6.65 23.87 -13.13
C ARG A 245 8.04 24.45 -13.31
N ASN A 246 8.27 25.11 -14.45
CA ASN A 246 9.52 25.81 -14.77
C ASN A 246 10.80 24.95 -14.60
N GLY A 247 10.72 23.65 -14.91
CA GLY A 247 11.84 22.72 -14.74
C GLY A 247 11.98 22.13 -13.34
N THR A 248 11.27 22.65 -12.33
CA THR A 248 11.25 22.11 -10.97
C THR A 248 10.18 21.02 -10.85
N LEU A 249 10.58 19.84 -10.40
CA LEU A 249 9.69 18.71 -10.19
C LEU A 249 9.27 18.62 -8.72
N TYR A 250 7.98 18.41 -8.49
CA TYR A 250 7.39 18.26 -7.17
C TYR A 250 6.75 16.88 -7.08
N ASP A 251 7.16 16.11 -6.07
CA ASP A 251 6.50 14.86 -5.70
C ASP A 251 5.94 15.00 -4.29
N PHE A 252 4.62 14.90 -4.14
CA PHE A 252 3.95 14.95 -2.84
C PHE A 252 3.36 13.57 -2.52
N TYR A 253 3.80 12.96 -1.41
CA TYR A 253 3.48 11.61 -1.00
C TYR A 253 2.62 11.60 0.26
N ASP A 254 1.74 10.60 0.36
CA ASP A 254 1.01 10.27 1.60
C ASP A 254 1.66 9.16 2.43
N ASN A 255 2.76 8.58 1.92
CA ASN A 255 3.50 7.44 2.50
C ASN A 255 2.61 6.32 3.08
N GLY A 256 1.35 6.20 2.61
CA GLY A 256 0.38 5.23 3.07
C GLY A 256 -0.69 5.76 4.03
N GLY A 257 -1.96 5.73 3.61
CA GLY A 257 -3.12 5.93 4.50
C GLY A 257 -3.48 7.39 4.80
N TYR A 258 -2.74 8.37 4.25
CA TYR A 258 -2.98 9.81 4.48
C TYR A 258 -3.49 10.55 3.24
N TRP A 259 -4.10 9.84 2.29
CA TRP A 259 -4.59 10.42 1.04
C TRP A 259 -5.47 11.65 1.26
N GLU A 260 -6.40 11.61 2.22
CA GLU A 260 -7.30 12.75 2.47
C GLU A 260 -6.56 13.99 2.99
N ASP A 261 -5.49 13.82 3.77
CA ASP A 261 -4.67 14.93 4.25
C ASP A 261 -3.74 15.45 3.14
N LEU A 262 -3.18 14.56 2.32
CA LEU A 262 -2.45 14.92 1.11
C LEU A 262 -3.36 15.73 0.17
N LYS A 263 -4.58 15.26 -0.05
CA LYS A 263 -5.56 15.90 -0.94
C LYS A 263 -5.90 17.32 -0.47
N LYS A 264 -6.10 17.55 0.83
CA LYS A 264 -6.29 18.92 1.37
C LYS A 264 -5.06 19.81 1.12
N ALA A 265 -3.86 19.26 1.27
CA ALA A 265 -2.63 19.99 0.98
C ALA A 265 -2.54 20.37 -0.51
N LEU A 266 -2.90 19.44 -1.40
CA LEU A 266 -2.94 19.68 -2.85
C LEU A 266 -4.01 20.72 -3.25
N ASP A 267 -5.20 20.66 -2.63
CA ASP A 267 -6.31 21.59 -2.89
C ASP A 267 -5.97 23.05 -2.50
N THR A 268 -5.02 23.22 -1.57
CA THR A 268 -4.55 24.52 -1.10
C THR A 268 -3.18 24.90 -1.65
N PHE A 269 -2.59 24.03 -2.48
CA PHE A 269 -1.27 24.25 -3.07
C PHE A 269 -1.34 25.36 -4.10
N THR A 270 -0.52 26.38 -3.88
CA THR A 270 -0.42 27.56 -4.74
C THR A 270 1.04 27.89 -4.98
N PHE A 271 1.31 28.49 -6.13
CA PHE A 271 2.63 29.02 -6.44
C PHE A 271 2.63 30.53 -6.20
N GLN A 272 3.75 31.02 -5.69
CA GLN A 272 3.99 32.45 -5.47
C GLN A 272 4.62 33.11 -6.70
#